data_AF-A0A6A6BZG4-F1
#
_entry.id   AF-A0A6A6BZG4-F1
#
_cell.length_a   1.000
_cell.length_b   1.000
_cell.length_c   1.000
_cell.angle_alpha   90.00
_cell.angle_beta   90.00
_cell.angle_gamma   90.00
#
_symmetry.space_group_name_H-M   'P 1'
#
loop_
_entity.id
_entity.type
_entity.pdbx_description
1 polymer ?
#
loop_
_entity_poly.entity_id
_entity_poly.type
_entity_poly.pdbx_seq_one_letter_code
_entity_poly.pdbx_strand_id
1 'polypeptide(L)'
;MTSKEADEQFGRYAKSIGKGVPSELLSEIIEFSSDASRRDWFAKRNTVPFWYERFDKDGLTQKLSILADVWVEVSKSNMVAGIPTDLTTSKCEDNIRRAAHHVDRAQKPANKELVLAFGVYKFKQYTKWELVPHPARYNRSSGTQTMICVALEDLSPSNGFPFELQCGQDVCIDGGADLFLPPTGGGMAVLIWIDL
;
A
#
# COMPACT_ATOMS: atom_id res chain seq x y z
N MET A 1 -1.74 9.59 -25.72
CA MET A 1 -1.30 9.48 -24.31
C MET A 1 -0.52 8.20 -24.21
N THR A 2 0.77 8.31 -23.93
CA THR A 2 1.84 7.44 -24.49
C THR A 2 2.46 6.53 -23.45
N SER A 3 3.16 5.48 -23.91
CA SER A 3 4.01 4.64 -23.04
C SER A 3 4.97 5.48 -22.19
N LYS A 4 5.44 6.62 -22.71
CA LYS A 4 6.41 7.50 -22.06
C LYS A 4 5.99 7.97 -20.66
N GLU A 5 4.73 8.37 -20.46
CA GLU A 5 4.25 8.83 -19.14
C GLU A 5 4.23 7.66 -18.14
N ALA A 6 3.85 6.47 -18.61
CA ALA A 6 3.93 5.24 -17.83
C ALA A 6 5.40 4.89 -17.52
N ASP A 7 6.29 4.93 -18.51
CA ASP A 7 7.73 4.66 -18.39
C ASP A 7 8.42 5.58 -17.37
N GLU A 8 8.13 6.88 -17.43
CA GLU A 8 8.63 7.87 -16.46
C GLU A 8 8.12 7.58 -15.05
N GLN A 9 6.82 7.23 -14.92
CA GLN A 9 6.24 6.85 -13.66
C GLN A 9 6.87 5.54 -13.11
N PHE A 10 7.03 4.50 -13.93
CA PHE A 10 7.70 3.26 -13.54
C PHE A 10 9.12 3.53 -13.02
N GLY A 11 9.91 4.33 -13.75
CA GLY A 11 11.27 4.69 -13.36
C GLY A 11 11.33 5.44 -12.04
N ARG A 12 10.35 6.31 -11.76
CA ARG A 12 10.24 7.06 -10.49
C ARG A 12 10.00 6.14 -9.30
N TYR A 13 9.10 5.17 -9.42
CA TYR A 13 8.67 4.32 -8.30
C TYR A 13 9.52 3.06 -8.12
N ALA A 14 10.32 2.63 -9.10
CA ALA A 14 11.15 1.44 -8.98
C ALA A 14 12.05 1.41 -7.72
N LYS A 15 12.58 2.57 -7.32
CA LYS A 15 13.43 2.71 -6.11
C LYS A 15 12.65 2.65 -4.79
N SER A 16 11.33 2.81 -4.85
CA SER A 16 10.45 2.72 -3.70
C SER A 16 9.87 1.33 -3.49
N ILE A 17 10.22 0.36 -4.34
CA ILE A 17 9.77 -1.02 -4.18
C ILE A 17 10.59 -1.72 -3.07
N GLY A 18 9.89 -2.34 -2.13
CA GLY A 18 10.44 -3.12 -1.03
C GLY A 18 9.98 -4.57 -1.04
N LYS A 19 10.47 -5.34 -0.08
CA LYS A 19 9.96 -6.67 0.28
C LYS A 19 9.35 -6.54 1.68
N GLY A 20 8.04 -6.36 1.72
CA GLY A 20 7.40 -5.70 2.86
C GLY A 20 6.83 -6.61 3.92
N VAL A 21 6.53 -7.88 3.61
CA VAL A 21 5.70 -8.71 4.51
C VAL A 21 6.12 -10.20 4.46
N PRO A 22 6.15 -10.92 5.60
CA PRO A 22 6.32 -12.36 5.63
C PRO A 22 5.25 -13.10 4.80
N SER A 23 5.66 -14.12 4.05
CA SER A 23 4.80 -14.92 3.17
C SER A 23 3.64 -15.60 3.89
N GLU A 24 3.86 -16.00 5.14
CA GLU A 24 2.87 -16.71 5.96
C GLU A 24 1.70 -15.78 6.31
N LEU A 25 2.02 -14.57 6.78
CA LEU A 25 1.01 -13.55 7.10
C LEU A 25 0.23 -13.14 5.85
N LEU A 26 0.92 -13.03 4.72
CA LEU A 26 0.30 -12.66 3.46
C LEU A 26 -0.70 -13.73 2.97
N SER A 27 -0.32 -15.00 3.06
CA SER A 27 -1.20 -16.12 2.64
C SER A 27 -2.50 -16.14 3.44
N GLU A 28 -2.42 -15.92 4.75
CA GLU A 28 -3.61 -15.80 5.61
C GLU A 28 -4.51 -14.63 5.19
N ILE A 29 -3.92 -13.48 4.86
CA ILE A 29 -4.68 -12.28 4.46
C ILE A 29 -5.36 -12.51 3.10
N ILE A 30 -4.65 -13.11 2.14
CA ILE A 30 -5.18 -13.46 0.82
C ILE A 30 -6.40 -14.37 1.00
N GLU A 31 -6.24 -15.48 1.71
CA GLU A 31 -7.32 -16.44 1.97
C GLU A 31 -8.51 -15.75 2.65
N PHE A 32 -8.24 -14.97 3.70
CA PHE A 32 -9.30 -14.29 4.44
C PHE A 32 -10.05 -13.27 3.59
N SER A 33 -9.34 -12.56 2.72
CA SER A 33 -9.88 -11.50 1.86
C SER A 33 -10.69 -11.99 0.66
N SER A 34 -10.60 -13.29 0.32
CA SER A 34 -11.26 -13.88 -0.85
C SER A 34 -12.79 -13.68 -0.87
N ASP A 35 -13.44 -13.73 0.30
CA ASP A 35 -14.88 -13.47 0.45
C ASP A 35 -15.21 -12.05 0.93
N ALA A 36 -14.24 -11.13 0.94
CA ALA A 36 -14.52 -9.76 1.35
C ALA A 36 -15.47 -9.09 0.35
N SER A 37 -16.32 -8.19 0.87
CA SER A 37 -17.32 -7.49 0.07
C SER A 37 -16.95 -6.03 -0.11
N ARG A 38 -17.28 -5.45 -1.26
CA ARG A 38 -17.04 -4.03 -1.52
C ARG A 38 -17.79 -3.18 -0.51
N ARG A 39 -17.09 -2.26 0.16
CA ARG A 39 -17.68 -1.34 1.15
C ARG A 39 -18.75 -0.46 0.50
N ASP A 40 -19.92 -0.41 1.12
CA ASP A 40 -21.10 0.38 0.73
C ASP A 40 -20.80 1.83 0.31
N TRP A 41 -19.87 2.47 1.00
CA TRP A 41 -19.51 3.86 0.75
C TRP A 41 -18.97 4.06 -0.67
N PHE A 42 -18.17 3.13 -1.17
CA PHE A 42 -17.62 3.14 -2.54
C PHE A 42 -18.72 2.85 -3.56
N ALA A 43 -19.61 1.89 -3.26
CA ALA A 43 -20.74 1.56 -4.14
C ALA A 43 -21.70 2.76 -4.35
N LYS A 44 -21.87 3.59 -3.31
CA LYS A 44 -22.77 4.77 -3.34
C LYS A 44 -22.11 6.02 -3.96
N ARG A 45 -20.80 6.01 -4.21
CA ARG A 45 -20.00 7.18 -4.65
C ARG A 45 -19.12 6.87 -5.85
N ASN A 46 -19.69 6.22 -6.87
CA ASN A 46 -18.98 5.87 -8.10
C ASN A 46 -18.40 7.09 -8.86
N THR A 47 -18.88 8.29 -8.58
CA THR A 47 -18.43 9.55 -9.20
C THR A 47 -17.17 10.13 -8.57
N VAL A 48 -16.76 9.68 -7.37
CA VAL A 48 -15.52 10.17 -6.77
C VAL A 48 -14.35 9.42 -7.43
N PRO A 49 -13.30 10.13 -7.89
CA PRO A 49 -12.23 9.54 -8.69
C PRO A 49 -11.21 8.79 -7.83
N PHE A 50 -11.68 7.93 -6.91
CA PHE A 50 -10.82 6.87 -6.40
C PHE A 50 -10.50 5.95 -7.55
N TRP A 51 -9.26 5.48 -7.56
CA TRP A 51 -8.77 4.45 -8.48
C TRP A 51 -8.74 3.05 -7.86
N TYR A 52 -9.20 2.96 -6.62
CA TYR A 52 -9.38 1.72 -5.89
C TYR A 52 -10.73 1.72 -5.16
N GLU A 53 -11.20 0.54 -4.79
CA GLU A 53 -12.38 0.33 -3.96
C GLU A 53 -11.97 -0.45 -2.72
N ARG A 54 -12.46 -0.04 -1.54
CA ARG A 54 -12.20 -0.77 -0.29
C ARG A 54 -13.14 -1.96 -0.15
N PHE A 55 -12.57 -3.06 0.34
CA PHE A 55 -13.29 -4.28 0.68
C PHE A 55 -13.24 -4.50 2.20
N ASP A 56 -14.37 -4.93 2.78
CA ASP A 56 -14.50 -5.19 4.20
C ASP A 56 -15.10 -6.61 4.43
N LYS A 57 -14.68 -7.22 5.54
CA LYS A 57 -15.17 -8.49 6.10
C LYS A 57 -14.97 -8.44 7.61
N ASP A 58 -15.88 -9.02 8.38
CA ASP A 58 -15.73 -9.10 9.84
C ASP A 58 -14.42 -9.82 10.18
N GLY A 59 -13.61 -9.24 11.08
CA GLY A 59 -12.28 -9.78 11.43
C GLY A 59 -11.12 -9.30 10.53
N LEU A 60 -11.40 -8.71 9.36
CA LEU A 60 -10.36 -8.31 8.41
C LEU A 60 -9.46 -7.21 8.99
N THR A 61 -10.04 -6.26 9.73
CA THR A 61 -9.27 -5.16 10.34
C THR A 61 -8.24 -5.69 11.34
N GLN A 62 -8.61 -6.68 12.16
CA GLN A 62 -7.69 -7.29 13.13
C GLN A 62 -6.55 -8.06 12.45
N LYS A 63 -6.82 -8.71 11.31
CA LYS A 63 -5.77 -9.37 10.52
C LYS A 63 -4.81 -8.36 9.89
N LEU A 64 -5.35 -7.29 9.32
CA LEU A 64 -4.56 -6.26 8.67
C LEU A 64 -3.74 -5.39 9.63
N SER A 65 -4.19 -5.21 10.88
CA SER A 65 -3.42 -4.44 11.86
C SER A 65 -2.06 -5.08 12.12
N ILE A 66 -1.99 -6.42 12.16
CA ILE A 66 -0.71 -7.15 12.30
C ILE A 66 0.22 -6.83 11.14
N LEU A 67 -0.29 -6.77 9.90
CA LEU A 67 0.52 -6.43 8.74
C LEU A 67 0.99 -4.97 8.79
N ALA A 68 0.11 -4.04 9.16
CA ALA A 68 0.47 -2.64 9.33
C ALA A 68 1.56 -2.47 10.41
N ASP A 69 1.37 -3.12 11.56
CA ASP A 69 2.33 -3.15 12.67
C ASP A 69 3.67 -3.75 12.22
N VAL A 70 3.69 -4.89 11.52
CA VAL A 70 4.93 -5.49 10.99
C VAL A 70 5.66 -4.55 10.02
N TRP A 71 4.93 -3.72 9.27
CA TRP A 71 5.55 -2.80 8.32
C TRP A 71 6.18 -1.57 9.03
N VAL A 72 5.54 -1.02 10.07
CA VAL A 72 6.02 0.20 10.79
C VAL A 72 6.73 -0.06 12.12
N GLU A 73 6.55 -1.21 12.77
CA GLU A 73 7.08 -1.49 14.10
C GLU A 73 8.33 -2.35 14.04
N VAL A 74 9.36 -1.83 14.71
CA VAL A 74 10.44 -2.64 15.25
C VAL A 74 9.82 -3.75 16.10
N SER A 75 9.76 -4.98 15.58
CA SER A 75 9.43 -6.12 16.44
C SER A 75 10.50 -6.15 17.53
N LYS A 76 10.14 -5.75 18.75
CA LYS A 76 10.97 -6.01 19.92
C LYS A 76 11.13 -7.52 19.95
N SER A 77 12.32 -7.98 19.59
CA SER A 77 12.66 -9.39 19.54
C SER A 77 12.19 -10.01 20.84
N ASN A 78 11.23 -10.95 20.76
CA ASN A 78 11.03 -11.88 21.86
C ASN A 78 12.38 -12.56 22.04
N MET A 79 13.05 -12.31 23.16
CA MET A 79 14.23 -13.05 23.54
C MET A 79 13.84 -14.52 23.66
N VAL A 80 14.19 -15.33 22.66
CA VAL A 80 14.24 -16.77 22.81
C VAL A 80 15.67 -17.09 23.21
N ALA A 81 15.87 -17.44 24.49
CA ALA A 81 17.14 -17.93 25.03
C ALA A 81 18.35 -16.97 24.98
N GLY A 82 18.16 -15.65 25.08
CA GLY A 82 19.26 -14.70 25.25
C GLY A 82 20.13 -14.46 24.00
N ILE A 83 19.66 -14.88 22.82
CA ILE A 83 20.29 -14.58 21.53
C ILE A 83 19.50 -13.43 20.87
N PRO A 84 20.12 -12.28 20.59
CA PRO A 84 19.49 -11.24 19.78
C PRO A 84 19.22 -11.76 18.38
N THR A 85 17.94 -11.88 18.01
CA THR A 85 17.53 -12.04 16.61
C THR A 85 17.44 -10.65 15.98
N ASP A 86 18.60 -10.07 15.65
CA ASP A 86 18.82 -8.70 15.15
C ASP A 86 18.17 -8.35 13.79
N LEU A 87 17.40 -9.26 13.18
CA LEU A 87 16.91 -9.12 11.81
C LEU A 87 15.60 -8.33 11.65
N THR A 88 14.88 -8.04 12.74
CA THR A 88 13.55 -7.40 12.67
C THR A 88 13.57 -5.89 12.89
N THR A 89 14.45 -5.37 13.75
CA THR A 89 14.57 -3.94 14.05
C THR A 89 15.08 -3.13 12.85
N SER A 90 16.15 -3.61 12.20
CA SER A 90 16.78 -2.91 11.07
C SER A 90 15.84 -2.74 9.88
N LYS A 91 14.94 -3.70 9.63
CA LYS A 91 14.07 -3.68 8.44
C LYS A 91 12.99 -2.61 8.49
N CYS A 92 12.48 -2.31 9.68
CA CYS A 92 11.37 -1.36 9.84
C CYS A 92 11.87 0.08 9.69
N GLU A 93 13.02 0.39 10.29
CA GLU A 93 13.69 1.67 10.06
C GLU A 93 14.08 1.86 8.59
N ASP A 94 14.49 0.79 7.90
CA ASP A 94 14.76 0.80 6.47
C ASP A 94 13.50 1.09 5.63
N ASN A 95 12.35 0.53 6.00
CA ASN A 95 11.07 0.81 5.35
C ASN A 95 10.67 2.28 5.51
N ILE A 96 10.70 2.81 6.74
CA ILE A 96 10.37 4.21 7.01
C ILE A 96 11.35 5.15 6.28
N ARG A 97 12.64 4.86 6.33
CA ARG A 97 13.67 5.62 5.63
C ARG A 97 13.48 5.60 4.12
N ARG A 98 13.19 4.44 3.52
CA ARG A 98 12.87 4.29 2.09
C ARG A 98 11.65 5.11 1.71
N ALA A 99 10.58 5.03 2.51
CA ALA A 99 9.36 5.77 2.28
C ALA A 99 9.59 7.29 2.38
N ALA A 100 10.26 7.76 3.43
CA ALA A 100 10.58 9.16 3.66
C ALA A 100 11.47 9.73 2.55
N HIS A 101 12.50 8.99 2.13
CA HIS A 101 13.36 9.38 1.03
C HIS A 101 12.62 9.45 -0.31
N HIS A 102 11.74 8.48 -0.59
CA HIS A 102 11.00 8.45 -1.86
C HIS A 102 10.01 9.61 -1.99
N VAL A 103 9.31 9.96 -0.91
CA VAL A 103 8.30 11.02 -0.90
C VAL A 103 8.84 12.38 -0.44
N ASP A 104 10.16 12.50 -0.31
CA ASP A 104 10.89 13.72 0.11
C ASP A 104 10.33 14.33 1.41
N ARG A 105 10.24 13.50 2.47
CA ARG A 105 9.76 13.90 3.80
C ARG A 105 10.80 13.64 4.87
N ALA A 106 10.64 14.33 6.00
CA ALA A 106 11.43 14.05 7.18
C ALA A 106 11.17 12.61 7.65
N GLN A 107 12.23 11.88 7.98
CA GLN A 107 12.08 10.57 8.57
C GLN A 107 11.59 10.73 10.03
N LYS A 108 10.45 10.10 10.35
CA LYS A 108 10.00 9.90 11.73
C LYS A 108 10.52 8.57 12.30
N PRO A 109 10.61 8.41 13.63
CA PRO A 109 10.91 7.12 14.24
C PRO A 109 9.84 6.07 13.89
N ALA A 110 10.26 4.85 13.58
CA ALA A 110 9.36 3.74 13.28
C ALA A 110 8.46 3.42 14.49
N ASN A 111 7.14 3.58 14.33
CA ASN A 111 6.15 3.32 15.38
C ASN A 111 4.74 3.13 14.79
N LYS A 112 3.85 2.45 15.52
CA LYS A 112 2.44 2.23 15.11
C LYS A 112 1.60 3.49 14.99
N GLU A 113 1.95 4.56 15.71
CA GLU A 113 1.20 5.83 15.67
C GLU A 113 1.35 6.52 14.31
N LEU A 114 2.36 6.13 13.50
CA LEU A 114 2.45 6.55 12.12
C LEU A 114 1.27 6.05 11.28
N VAL A 115 0.65 4.92 11.62
CA VAL A 115 -0.43 4.30 10.83
C VAL A 115 -1.75 5.04 11.06
N LEU A 116 -2.24 5.68 10.01
CA LEU A 116 -3.48 6.44 10.02
C LEU A 116 -4.70 5.61 9.63
N ALA A 117 -4.51 4.70 8.66
CA ALA A 117 -5.56 3.84 8.15
C ALA A 117 -4.96 2.66 7.37
N PHE A 118 -5.72 1.58 7.28
CA PHE A 118 -5.39 0.46 6.40
C PHE A 118 -6.65 -0.26 5.91
N GLY A 119 -6.51 -1.10 4.89
CA GLY A 119 -7.60 -1.90 4.33
C GLY A 119 -7.14 -2.76 3.14
N VAL A 120 -8.00 -3.70 2.74
CA VAL A 120 -7.87 -4.40 1.44
C VAL A 120 -8.59 -3.57 0.38
N TYR A 121 -7.95 -3.46 -0.77
CA TYR A 121 -8.43 -2.67 -1.88
C TYR A 121 -8.31 -3.42 -3.20
N LYS A 122 -9.24 -3.13 -4.10
CA LYS A 122 -9.23 -3.62 -5.48
C LYS A 122 -9.12 -2.43 -6.43
N PHE A 123 -8.25 -2.51 -7.44
CA PHE A 123 -8.08 -1.44 -8.41
C PHE A 123 -9.27 -1.39 -9.38
N LYS A 124 -9.79 -0.18 -9.62
CA LYS A 124 -10.93 0.04 -10.52
C LYS A 124 -10.50 -0.14 -11.96
N GLN A 125 -11.43 -0.61 -12.77
CA GLN A 125 -11.24 -0.70 -14.20
C GLN A 125 -11.46 0.67 -14.86
N TYR A 126 -10.52 1.05 -15.72
CA TYR A 126 -10.62 2.21 -16.60
C TYR A 126 -10.81 1.78 -18.05
N THR A 127 -11.38 2.65 -18.89
CA THR A 127 -11.59 2.36 -20.32
C THR A 127 -10.43 2.81 -21.20
N LYS A 128 -9.57 3.68 -20.67
CA LYS A 128 -8.38 4.23 -21.32
C LYS A 128 -7.36 4.57 -20.24
N TRP A 129 -6.12 4.83 -20.65
CA TRP A 129 -5.13 5.40 -19.76
C TRP A 129 -5.61 6.74 -19.22
N GLU A 130 -5.52 6.92 -17.90
CA GLU A 130 -6.05 8.11 -17.23
C GLU A 130 -5.09 8.61 -16.15
N LEU A 131 -4.83 9.92 -16.16
CA LEU A 131 -4.12 10.58 -15.08
C LEU A 131 -5.13 10.89 -13.97
N VAL A 132 -5.06 10.12 -12.89
CA VAL A 132 -6.02 10.20 -11.78
C VAL A 132 -5.34 10.87 -10.58
N PRO A 133 -5.93 11.95 -10.03
CA PRO A 133 -5.38 12.58 -8.85
C PRO A 133 -5.58 11.72 -7.62
N HIS A 134 -4.59 11.72 -6.72
CA HIS A 134 -4.72 10.95 -5.50
C HIS A 134 -5.93 11.41 -4.67
N PRO A 135 -6.79 10.48 -4.19
CA PRO A 135 -8.00 10.85 -3.47
C PRO A 135 -7.77 11.59 -2.15
N ALA A 136 -6.61 11.42 -1.50
CA ALA A 136 -6.26 12.17 -0.30
C ALA A 136 -6.16 13.69 -0.55
N ARG A 137 -5.98 14.15 -1.80
CA ARG A 137 -6.10 15.58 -2.16
C ARG A 137 -7.48 16.16 -1.85
N TYR A 138 -8.53 15.33 -1.77
CA TYR A 138 -9.88 15.75 -1.42
C TYR A 138 -10.12 15.81 0.09
N ASN A 139 -9.23 15.24 0.91
CA ASN A 139 -9.30 15.27 2.36
C ASN A 139 -8.21 16.20 2.94
N ARG A 140 -8.42 17.51 2.81
CA ARG A 140 -7.43 18.55 3.16
C ARG A 140 -7.07 18.64 4.65
N SER A 141 -7.79 17.94 5.53
CA SER A 141 -7.62 18.08 6.98
C SER A 141 -6.53 17.18 7.59
N SER A 142 -6.01 16.19 6.86
CA SER A 142 -5.15 15.15 7.45
C SER A 142 -3.66 15.22 7.08
N GLY A 143 -3.18 16.35 6.56
CA GLY A 143 -1.79 16.51 6.12
C GLY A 143 -1.44 15.65 4.90
N THR A 144 -0.21 15.79 4.39
CA THR A 144 0.27 14.99 3.27
C THR A 144 0.70 13.62 3.76
N GLN A 145 0.10 12.55 3.23
CA GLN A 145 0.30 11.18 3.71
C GLN A 145 1.18 10.39 2.74
N THR A 146 1.75 9.28 3.23
CA THR A 146 2.39 8.27 2.39
C THR A 146 1.50 7.03 2.37
N MET A 147 1.20 6.53 1.17
CA MET A 147 0.50 5.28 0.97
C MET A 147 1.50 4.16 0.70
N ILE A 148 1.43 3.10 1.47
CA ILE A 148 2.17 1.86 1.23
C ILE A 148 1.21 0.88 0.59
N CYS A 149 1.50 0.45 -0.63
CA CYS A 149 0.72 -0.54 -1.34
C CYS A 149 1.44 -1.89 -1.28
N VAL A 150 0.91 -2.83 -0.52
CA VAL A 150 1.41 -4.21 -0.40
C VAL A 150 0.60 -5.12 -1.30
N ALA A 151 1.27 -5.78 -2.23
CA ALA A 151 0.65 -6.64 -3.23
C ALA A 151 0.12 -7.95 -2.62
N LEU A 152 -1.18 -8.25 -2.82
CA LEU A 152 -1.80 -9.52 -2.41
C LEU A 152 -1.74 -10.59 -3.52
N GLU A 153 -1.38 -10.18 -4.72
CA GLU A 153 -1.13 -11.00 -5.90
C GLU A 153 -0.08 -10.30 -6.74
N ASP A 154 0.35 -10.89 -7.86
CA ASP A 154 1.23 -10.17 -8.78
C ASP A 154 0.46 -8.99 -9.40
N LEU A 155 0.89 -7.78 -9.10
CA LEU A 155 0.30 -6.54 -9.60
C LEU A 155 1.08 -6.04 -10.80
N SER A 156 0.34 -5.60 -11.82
CA SER A 156 0.90 -5.10 -13.06
C SER A 156 -0.13 -4.24 -13.79
N PRO A 157 0.27 -3.56 -14.88
CA PRO A 157 -0.68 -2.88 -15.75
C PRO A 157 -1.76 -3.79 -16.34
N SER A 158 -1.63 -5.12 -16.24
CA SER A 158 -2.66 -6.06 -16.69
C SER A 158 -3.86 -6.18 -15.73
N ASN A 159 -3.71 -5.80 -14.46
CA ASN A 159 -4.77 -5.87 -13.44
C ASN A 159 -5.05 -4.53 -12.74
N GLY A 160 -4.79 -3.42 -13.40
CA GLY A 160 -5.15 -2.07 -12.93
C GLY A 160 -4.10 -1.36 -12.11
N PHE A 161 -3.01 -2.04 -11.75
CA PHE A 161 -1.94 -1.42 -10.99
C PHE A 161 -0.87 -0.84 -11.92
N PRO A 162 -0.38 0.38 -11.69
CA PRO A 162 0.49 1.03 -12.65
C PRO A 162 1.98 0.70 -12.45
N PHE A 163 2.32 -0.37 -11.72
CA PHE A 163 3.69 -0.84 -11.46
C PHE A 163 3.73 -2.36 -11.52
N GLU A 164 4.90 -2.94 -11.76
CA GLU A 164 5.13 -4.36 -11.56
C GLU A 164 5.51 -4.62 -10.10
N LEU A 165 4.68 -5.37 -9.38
CA LEU A 165 4.99 -5.88 -8.04
C LEU A 165 4.68 -7.36 -7.99
N GLN A 166 5.63 -8.14 -7.51
CA GLN A 166 5.37 -9.52 -7.12
C GLN A 166 4.54 -9.55 -5.83
N CYS A 167 3.74 -10.60 -5.67
CA CYS A 167 3.01 -10.86 -4.44
C CYS A 167 3.92 -10.72 -3.20
N GLY A 168 3.49 -9.91 -2.22
CA GLY A 168 4.23 -9.60 -0.99
C GLY A 168 5.26 -8.47 -1.08
N GLN A 169 5.52 -7.94 -2.28
CA GLN A 169 6.25 -6.68 -2.42
C GLN A 169 5.37 -5.49 -2.04
N ASP A 170 6.03 -4.41 -1.67
CA ASP A 170 5.37 -3.15 -1.35
C ASP A 170 5.97 -2.00 -2.15
N VAL A 171 5.18 -0.95 -2.39
CA VAL A 171 5.65 0.31 -2.97
C VAL A 171 5.17 1.50 -2.16
N CYS A 172 6.04 2.47 -1.93
CA CYS A 172 5.70 3.72 -1.25
C CYS A 172 5.22 4.74 -2.28
N ILE A 173 4.03 5.30 -2.07
CA ILE A 173 3.41 6.28 -2.96
C ILE A 173 3.08 7.53 -2.16
N ASP A 174 3.45 8.69 -2.68
CA ASP A 174 2.99 9.95 -2.12
C ASP A 174 1.46 10.05 -2.25
N GLY A 175 0.75 10.23 -1.13
CA GLY A 175 -0.70 10.45 -1.10
C GLY A 175 -1.14 11.77 -1.74
N GLY A 176 -0.21 12.63 -2.16
CA GLY A 176 -0.44 13.79 -3.01
C GLY A 176 -0.12 13.58 -4.49
N ALA A 177 0.44 12.45 -4.91
CA ALA A 177 0.87 12.25 -6.30
C ALA A 177 -0.28 11.98 -7.27
N ASP A 178 -0.21 12.52 -8.48
CA ASP A 178 -1.07 12.06 -9.57
C ASP A 178 -0.50 10.76 -10.13
N LEU A 179 -1.37 9.77 -10.35
CA LEU A 179 -0.99 8.47 -10.91
C LEU A 179 -1.59 8.28 -12.29
N PHE A 180 -0.76 7.84 -13.22
CA PHE A 180 -1.20 7.42 -14.54
C PHE A 180 -1.58 5.95 -14.52
N LEU A 181 -2.86 5.65 -14.75
CA LEU A 181 -3.44 4.32 -14.53
C LEU A 181 -3.81 3.62 -15.84
N PRO A 182 -3.62 2.29 -15.91
CA PRO A 182 -3.92 1.51 -17.10
C PRO A 182 -5.43 1.27 -17.30
N PRO A 183 -5.86 0.94 -18.53
CA PRO A 183 -7.26 0.62 -18.87
C PRO A 183 -7.67 -0.80 -18.43
N THR A 184 -7.23 -1.23 -17.25
CA THR A 184 -7.47 -2.54 -16.67
C THR A 184 -7.85 -2.36 -15.21
N GLY A 185 -8.18 -3.45 -14.52
CA GLY A 185 -8.61 -3.41 -13.13
C GLY A 185 -8.57 -4.81 -12.52
N GLY A 186 -8.92 -4.88 -11.25
CA GLY A 186 -9.16 -6.15 -10.57
C GLY A 186 -8.06 -6.60 -9.62
N GLY A 187 -6.85 -6.06 -9.76
CA GLY A 187 -5.72 -6.32 -8.89
C GLY A 187 -6.02 -5.95 -7.44
N MET A 188 -5.52 -6.75 -6.49
CA MET A 188 -5.76 -6.58 -5.06
C MET A 188 -4.50 -6.24 -4.28
N ALA A 189 -4.64 -5.34 -3.32
CA ALA A 189 -3.57 -4.88 -2.45
C ALA A 189 -4.08 -4.57 -1.04
N VAL A 190 -3.17 -4.59 -0.07
CA VAL A 190 -3.36 -3.87 1.18
C VAL A 190 -2.79 -2.47 1.01
N LEU A 191 -3.58 -1.45 1.32
CA LEU A 191 -3.09 -0.08 1.37
C LEU A 191 -2.98 0.34 2.84
N ILE A 192 -1.79 0.79 3.24
CA ILE A 192 -1.51 1.37 4.56
C ILE A 192 -1.21 2.85 4.38
N TRP A 193 -1.87 3.70 5.14
CA TRP A 193 -1.67 5.14 5.15
C TRP A 193 -0.82 5.49 6.35
N ILE A 194 0.32 6.15 6.13
CA ILE A 194 1.21 6.58 7.19
C ILE A 194 1.48 8.10 7.15
N ASP A 195 1.76 8.67 8.32
CA ASP A 195 2.18 10.06 8.49
C ASP A 195 3.70 10.15 8.66
N LEU A 196 4.43 10.56 7.61
CA LEU A 196 5.90 10.78 7.64
C LEU A 196 6.24 12.25 7.81
#